data_AF-A0A101U261-F1
#
_entry.id   AF-A0A101U261-F1
#
_cell.length_a   1.000
_cell.length_b   1.000
_cell.length_c   1.000
_cell.angle_alpha   90.00
_cell.angle_beta   90.00
_cell.angle_gamma   90.00
#
_symmetry.space_group_name_H-M   'P 1'
#
loop_
_entity.id
_entity.type
_entity.pdbx_description
1 polymer ?
#
loop_
_entity_poly.entity_id
_entity_poly.type
_entity_poly.pdbx_seq_one_letter_code
_entity_poly.pdbx_strand_id
1 'polypeptide(L)'
;MPWIEEYERADGTRVRAHYRWAAGARREMAVLAVIALAVVGMGNGGVQVGTTDGSAPRPQSTVRYPIRFEQMTTREGGGAQPLPTVSYPIKFDTPKTAAAVPRPTVSYPIDFFAMGSGR
;
A
#
# COMPACT_ATOMS: atom_id res chain seq x y z
N MET A 1 5.45 9.54 4.10
CA MET A 1 4.46 9.82 5.16
C MET A 1 5.17 10.48 6.33
N PRO A 2 4.61 11.51 6.99
CA PRO A 2 5.39 12.34 7.90
C PRO A 2 5.57 11.67 9.27
N TRP A 3 6.81 11.28 9.56
CA TRP A 3 7.30 11.10 10.92
C TRP A 3 7.41 12.47 11.57
N ILE A 4 6.86 12.62 12.78
CA ILE A 4 6.99 13.84 13.57
C ILE A 4 8.03 13.56 14.64
N GLU A 5 9.08 14.37 14.66
CA GLU A 5 10.13 14.31 15.67
C GLU A 5 9.63 14.80 17.02
N GLU A 6 10.37 14.49 18.07
CA GLU A 6 10.11 15.05 19.38
C GLU A 6 10.39 16.56 19.35
N TYR A 7 9.44 17.34 19.85
CA TYR A 7 9.62 18.79 19.95
C TYR A 7 8.98 19.31 21.23
N GLU A 8 9.49 20.45 21.69
CA GLU A 8 8.92 21.19 22.80
C GLU A 8 8.07 22.32 22.22
N ARG A 9 6.81 22.41 22.65
CA ARG A 9 5.93 23.51 22.31
C ARG A 9 6.31 24.76 23.12
N ALA A 10 5.90 25.94 22.65
CA ALA A 10 6.16 27.21 23.35
C ALA A 10 5.56 27.28 24.77
N ASP A 11 4.63 26.39 25.09
CA ASP A 11 4.01 26.21 26.42
C ASP A 11 4.82 25.27 27.35
N GLY A 12 5.99 24.78 26.91
CA GLY A 12 6.83 23.82 27.65
C GLY A 12 6.35 22.37 27.57
N THR A 13 5.27 22.10 26.84
CA THR A 13 4.79 20.72 26.68
C THR A 13 5.68 19.96 25.70
N ARG A 14 6.25 18.84 26.18
CA ARG A 14 7.02 17.93 25.33
C ARG A 14 6.09 17.03 24.54
N VAL A 15 6.15 17.14 23.21
CA VAL A 15 5.41 16.28 22.29
C VAL A 15 6.35 15.18 21.83
N ARG A 16 6.01 13.93 22.19
CA ARG A 16 6.77 12.75 21.75
C ARG A 16 6.70 12.58 20.24
N ALA A 17 7.78 12.01 19.70
CA ALA A 17 7.83 11.59 18.32
C ALA A 17 6.67 10.61 18.01
N HIS A 18 5.96 10.83 16.91
CA HIS A 18 4.85 9.97 16.50
C HIS A 18 4.69 9.92 14.99
N TYR A 19 4.20 8.76 14.52
CA TYR A 19 3.92 8.55 13.11
C TYR A 19 2.47 8.91 12.76
N ARG A 20 2.30 9.70 11.70
CA ARG A 20 0.97 10.03 11.16
C ARG A 20 0.69 9.24 9.91
N TRP A 21 -0.37 8.44 9.99
CA TRP A 21 -0.95 7.72 8.87
C TRP A 21 -1.82 8.68 8.06
N ALA A 22 -1.88 8.50 6.74
CA ALA A 22 -2.86 9.19 5.90
C ALA A 22 -4.29 8.89 6.36
N ALA A 23 -5.23 9.80 6.09
CA ALA A 23 -6.64 9.57 6.40
C ALA A 23 -7.11 8.27 5.72
N GLY A 24 -7.72 7.36 6.49
CA GLY A 24 -8.15 6.04 6.01
C GLY A 24 -7.11 4.92 6.11
N ALA A 25 -5.81 5.23 6.09
CA ALA A 25 -4.76 4.20 6.02
C ALA A 25 -4.74 3.24 7.23
N ARG A 26 -5.13 3.70 8.42
CA ARG A 26 -5.27 2.81 9.60
C ARG A 26 -6.35 1.74 9.40
N ARG A 27 -7.48 2.12 8.80
CA ARG A 27 -8.59 1.20 8.55
C ARG A 27 -8.22 0.20 7.47
N GLU A 28 -7.62 0.65 6.38
CA GLU A 28 -7.17 -0.21 5.29
C GLU A 28 -6.12 -1.21 5.75
N MET A 29 -5.17 -0.78 6.58
CA MET A 29 -4.14 -1.67 7.12
C MET A 29 -4.67 -2.65 8.15
N ALA A 30 -5.66 -2.26 8.94
CA ALA A 30 -6.36 -3.20 9.81
C ALA A 30 -7.08 -4.29 9.00
N VAL A 31 -7.75 -3.92 7.90
CA VAL A 31 -8.40 -4.88 7.00
C VAL A 31 -7.36 -5.80 6.36
N LEU A 32 -6.26 -5.25 5.84
CA LEU A 32 -5.17 -6.06 5.28
C LEU A 32 -4.56 -7.02 6.31
N ALA A 33 -4.34 -6.56 7.54
CA ALA A 33 -3.82 -7.39 8.61
C ALA A 33 -4.78 -8.54 8.96
N VAL A 34 -6.09 -8.28 9.02
CA VAL A 34 -7.11 -9.32 9.25
C VAL A 34 -7.14 -10.34 8.12
N ILE A 35 -7.08 -9.90 6.85
CA ILE A 35 -7.05 -10.80 5.70
C ILE A 35 -5.78 -11.65 5.72
N ALA A 36 -4.63 -11.03 5.96
CA ALA A 36 -3.35 -11.75 6.06
C ALA A 36 -3.38 -12.79 7.19
N LEU A 37 -3.92 -12.43 8.36
CA LEU A 37 -4.10 -13.33 9.49
C LEU A 37 -5.03 -14.50 9.13
N ALA A 38 -6.14 -14.23 8.43
CA ALA A 38 -7.08 -15.26 8.00
C ALA A 38 -6.44 -16.23 7.00
N VAL A 39 -5.68 -15.72 6.02
CA VAL A 39 -4.97 -16.56 5.03
C VAL A 39 -3.92 -17.44 5.71
N VAL A 40 -3.13 -16.87 6.63
CA VAL A 40 -2.10 -17.62 7.37
C VAL A 40 -2.75 -18.65 8.30
N GLY A 41 -3.78 -18.27 9.05
CA GLY A 41 -4.47 -19.15 9.99
C GLY A 41 -5.28 -20.26 9.33
N MET A 42 -5.80 -20.03 8.12
CA MET A 42 -6.51 -21.05 7.35
C MET A 42 -5.54 -22.03 6.65
N GLY A 43 -4.35 -21.56 6.26
CA GLY A 43 -3.33 -22.36 5.57
C GLY A 43 -2.39 -23.16 6.49
N ASN A 44 -2.20 -22.73 7.73
CA ASN A 44 -1.44 -23.43 8.76
C ASN A 44 -2.18 -23.31 10.10
N GLY A 45 -2.65 -24.44 10.62
CA GLY A 45 -3.24 -24.48 11.96
C GLY A 45 -2.26 -23.94 13.00
N GLY A 46 -2.58 -22.80 13.60
CA GLY A 46 -1.92 -22.26 14.78
C GLY A 46 -1.22 -20.91 14.56
N VAL A 47 -1.94 -19.81 14.78
CA VAL A 47 -1.31 -18.53 15.13
C VAL A 47 -1.35 -18.42 16.65
N GLN A 48 -0.28 -18.87 17.31
CA GLN A 48 -0.02 -18.57 18.71
C GLN A 48 0.51 -17.14 18.81
N VAL A 49 -0.36 -16.22 19.22
CA VAL A 49 0.06 -14.91 19.75
C VAL A 49 0.59 -15.17 21.15
N GLY A 50 1.90 -15.34 21.28
CA GLY A 50 2.55 -15.54 22.57
C GLY A 50 3.91 -16.22 22.42
N THR A 51 4.96 -15.48 22.72
CA THR A 51 6.34 -15.95 22.87
C THR A 51 6.42 -17.21 23.73
N THR A 52 6.86 -18.33 23.17
CA THR A 52 7.65 -19.38 23.87
C THR A 52 8.25 -20.34 22.85
N ASP A 53 9.54 -20.60 23.02
CA ASP A 53 10.33 -21.63 22.34
C ASP A 53 9.60 -22.98 22.27
N GLY A 54 9.63 -23.65 21.12
CA GLY A 54 9.15 -25.02 21.06
C GLY A 54 8.80 -25.54 19.67
N SER A 55 9.82 -26.05 18.97
CA SER A 55 9.73 -27.14 17.99
C SER A 55 8.73 -26.98 16.84
N ALA A 56 9.21 -26.52 15.69
CA ALA A 56 8.52 -26.71 14.42
C ALA A 56 8.34 -28.22 14.15
N PRO A 57 7.13 -28.72 13.85
CA PRO A 57 6.96 -30.12 13.49
C PRO A 57 7.66 -30.35 12.15
N ARG A 58 8.68 -31.22 12.16
CA ARG A 58 9.40 -31.66 10.97
C ARG A 58 8.40 -32.30 10.00
N PRO A 59 8.26 -31.82 8.75
CA PRO A 59 7.39 -32.46 7.79
C PRO A 59 7.92 -33.87 7.49
N GLN A 60 7.19 -34.91 7.89
CA GLN A 60 7.46 -36.27 7.46
C GLN A 60 6.84 -36.47 6.08
N SER A 61 7.71 -36.59 5.07
CA SER A 61 7.29 -36.96 3.71
C SER A 61 6.90 -38.43 3.70
N THR A 62 5.60 -38.70 3.86
CA THR A 62 5.04 -40.06 3.90
C THR A 62 4.49 -40.53 2.55
N VAL A 63 4.73 -39.80 1.45
CA VAL A 63 4.22 -40.23 0.13
C VAL A 63 5.30 -40.20 -0.93
N ARG A 64 5.91 -41.37 -1.16
CA ARG A 64 6.65 -41.67 -2.38
C ARG A 64 5.64 -42.03 -3.47
N TYR A 65 5.29 -41.06 -4.31
CA TYR A 65 4.56 -41.34 -5.55
C TYR A 65 5.51 -42.03 -6.54
N PRO A 66 5.11 -43.16 -7.16
CA PRO A 66 5.94 -43.85 -8.13
C PRO A 66 5.77 -43.21 -9.52
N ILE A 67 5.96 -41.90 -9.64
CA ILE A 67 5.96 -41.26 -10.97
C ILE A 67 7.39 -41.38 -11.50
N ARG A 68 7.56 -42.31 -12.45
CA ARG A 68 8.77 -42.35 -13.28
C ARG A 68 8.51 -41.49 -14.51
N PHE A 69 9.21 -40.36 -14.60
CA PHE A 69 9.32 -39.63 -15.85
C PHE A 69 10.32 -40.40 -16.71
N GLU A 70 9.83 -41.19 -17.65
CA GLU A 70 10.69 -41.69 -18.71
C GLU A 70 11.27 -40.47 -19.43
N GLN A 71 12.59 -40.47 -19.64
CA GLN A 71 13.28 -39.45 -20.39
C GLN A 71 12.70 -39.45 -21.80
N MET A 72 11.68 -38.61 -22.03
CA MET A 72 11.31 -38.22 -23.38
C MET A 72 12.55 -37.58 -23.95
N THR A 73 13.17 -38.32 -24.86
CA THR A 73 14.27 -37.87 -25.67
C THR A 73 13.90 -36.50 -26.21
N THR A 74 14.77 -35.54 -25.93
CA THR A 74 14.76 -34.23 -26.55
C THR A 74 14.66 -34.44 -28.06
N ARG A 75 13.46 -34.32 -28.61
CA ARG A 75 13.27 -34.07 -30.03
C ARG A 75 12.38 -32.85 -30.17
N GLU A 76 13.10 -31.75 -30.27
CA GLU A 76 12.73 -30.49 -30.90
C GLU A 76 11.62 -30.67 -31.95
N GLY A 77 10.51 -29.98 -31.78
CA GLY A 77 9.46 -29.98 -32.80
C GLY A 77 8.08 -29.65 -32.27
N GLY A 78 7.91 -28.47 -31.69
CA GLY A 78 6.58 -28.01 -31.30
C GLY A 78 6.56 -26.66 -30.61
N GLY A 79 7.53 -25.78 -30.89
CA GLY A 79 7.40 -24.39 -30.51
C GLY A 79 6.25 -23.79 -31.30
N ALA A 80 5.14 -23.45 -30.65
CA ALA A 80 4.10 -22.65 -31.28
C ALA A 80 4.75 -21.36 -31.80
N GLN A 81 4.82 -21.22 -33.12
CA GLN A 81 5.39 -20.04 -33.73
C GLN A 81 4.48 -18.85 -33.39
N PRO A 82 4.97 -17.79 -32.71
CA PRO A 82 4.13 -16.67 -32.37
C PRO A 82 3.64 -16.03 -33.67
N LEU A 83 2.31 -15.93 -33.82
CA LEU A 83 1.71 -15.25 -34.97
C LEU A 83 2.18 -13.79 -35.00
N PRO A 84 2.36 -13.19 -36.18
CA PRO A 84 2.79 -11.81 -36.29
C PRO A 84 1.80 -10.89 -35.57
N THR A 85 2.29 -10.18 -34.54
CA THR A 85 1.52 -9.18 -33.81
C THR A 85 1.18 -8.03 -34.75
N VAL A 86 -0.08 -7.90 -35.12
CA VAL A 86 -0.56 -6.72 -35.83
C VAL A 86 -0.69 -5.59 -34.81
N SER A 87 0.18 -4.59 -34.89
CA SER A 87 0.06 -3.37 -34.09
C SER A 87 -0.82 -2.36 -34.81
N TYR A 88 -2.04 -2.15 -34.29
CA TYR A 88 -2.87 -1.03 -34.73
C TYR A 88 -2.46 0.24 -33.96
N PRO A 89 -2.54 1.42 -34.59
CA PRO A 89 -2.28 2.67 -33.90
C PRO A 89 -3.36 2.90 -32.83
N ILE A 90 -2.94 2.94 -31.56
CA ILE A 90 -3.78 3.36 -30.45
C ILE A 90 -3.94 4.89 -30.56
N LYS A 91 -5.16 5.35 -30.83
CA LYS A 91 -5.47 6.79 -30.78
C LYS A 91 -5.70 7.18 -29.33
N PHE A 92 -4.84 8.04 -28.81
CA PHE A 92 -5.05 8.65 -27.50
C PHE A 92 -5.90 9.90 -27.68
N ASP A 93 -7.07 9.92 -27.06
CA ASP A 93 -7.90 11.12 -27.02
C ASP A 93 -7.18 12.21 -26.22
N THR A 94 -7.09 13.40 -26.79
CA THR A 94 -6.53 14.55 -26.08
C THR A 94 -7.51 15.00 -25.00
N PRO A 95 -7.06 15.12 -23.74
CA PRO A 95 -7.95 15.56 -22.68
C PRO A 95 -8.43 16.98 -22.98
N LYS A 96 -9.76 17.16 -23.05
CA LYS A 96 -10.38 18.47 -23.24
C LYS A 96 -9.94 19.39 -22.11
N THR A 97 -9.22 20.46 -22.45
CA THR A 97 -8.81 21.50 -21.49
C THR A 97 -10.07 22.11 -20.89
N ALA A 98 -10.35 21.79 -19.63
CA ALA A 98 -11.43 22.42 -18.89
C ALA A 98 -11.08 23.89 -18.66
N ALA A 99 -12.03 24.78 -18.95
CA ALA A 99 -11.87 26.20 -18.67
C ALA A 99 -11.63 26.40 -17.16
N ALA A 100 -10.70 27.28 -16.82
CA ALA A 100 -10.38 27.59 -15.44
C ALA A 100 -11.61 28.19 -14.75
N VAL A 101 -12.05 27.57 -13.65
CA VAL A 101 -13.15 28.07 -12.83
C VAL A 101 -12.69 29.36 -12.13
N PRO A 102 -13.47 30.45 -12.15
CA PRO A 102 -13.11 31.68 -11.46
C PRO A 102 -13.03 31.43 -9.95
N ARG A 103 -11.93 31.87 -9.33
CA ARG A 103 -11.76 31.83 -7.87
C ARG A 103 -12.52 33.01 -7.26
N PRO A 104 -13.43 32.78 -6.29
CA PRO A 104 -14.02 33.88 -5.55
C PRO A 104 -12.94 34.52 -4.67
N THR A 105 -12.55 35.75 -5.01
CA THR A 105 -11.71 36.59 -4.15
C THR A 105 -12.63 37.42 -3.29
N VAL A 106 -12.74 37.07 -2.02
CA VAL A 106 -13.41 37.91 -1.03
C VAL A 106 -12.39 38.91 -0.50
N SER A 107 -12.62 40.19 -0.77
CA SER A 107 -11.84 41.30 -0.20
C SER A 107 -12.63 41.90 0.95
N TYR A 108 -12.03 41.95 2.14
CA TYR A 108 -12.60 42.65 3.28
C TYR A 108 -11.91 44.01 3.41
N PRO A 109 -12.65 45.09 3.71
CA PRO A 109 -12.03 46.36 4.04
C PRO A 109 -11.27 46.21 5.36
N ILE A 110 -9.98 46.53 5.34
CA ILE A 110 -9.20 46.72 6.56
C ILE A 110 -9.48 48.15 7.03
N ASP A 111 -10.20 48.30 8.13
CA ASP A 111 -10.51 49.60 8.70
C ASP A 111 -9.39 50.03 9.66
N PHE A 112 -8.40 50.77 9.15
CA PHE A 112 -7.25 51.23 9.91
C PHE A 112 -7.62 52.26 10.99
N PHE A 113 -8.80 52.86 10.94
CA PHE A 113 -9.28 53.78 11.97
C PHE A 113 -9.74 53.07 13.24
N ALA A 114 -10.09 51.77 13.16
CA ALA A 114 -10.39 50.94 14.33
C ALA A 114 -9.11 50.52 15.09
N MET A 115 -7.94 50.54 14.43
CA MET A 115 -6.62 50.31 15.06
C MET A 115 -6.06 51.60 15.67
N GLY A 116 -6.91 52.27 16.46
CA GLY A 116 -6.63 53.54 17.12
C GLY A 116 -5.23 53.63 17.70
N SER A 117 -4.59 54.77 17.41
CA SER A 117 -3.34 55.23 17.95
C SER A 117 -3.31 55.16 19.48
N GLY A 118 -2.66 54.13 20.03
CA GLY A 118 -2.17 54.13 21.40
C GLY A 118 -0.80 54.79 21.44
N ARG A 119 -0.76 56.10 21.70
CA ARG A 119 0.42 56.76 22.27
C ARG A 119 0.48 56.48 23.76
#